data_AF-A0A379XT26-F1
#
_entry.id   AF-A0A379XT26-F1
#
_cell.length_a   1.000
_cell.length_b   1.000
_cell.length_c   1.000
_cell.angle_alpha   90.00
_cell.angle_beta   90.00
_cell.angle_gamma   90.00
#
_symmetry.space_group_name_H-M   'P 1'
#
loop_
_entity.id
_entity.type
_entity.pdbx_description
1 polymer ?
#
loop_
_entity_poly.entity_id
_entity_poly.type
_entity_poly.pdbx_seq_one_letter_code
_entity_poly.pdbx_strand_id
1 'polypeptide(L)'
;MWRYKFGGTPQQLAGYERWLLPQLKPEHRWYGLEQDDGALGKSLERSQQFLLLSALLTLLLAVAAVAVAMSHYCRSRYDLVAILKTLGAGRAQLRKLIIGQWLMVLGLSAVTGGAIGLLFENILLVLLKPVLPADLPSASLWPWLWALGAMTVISLLVGFRPYRLLLATQPLRVLRRDVVARVWPLKIYLPVACAVVVALLAGLMGGSMLLWAVLAGAVVLALLCGLVGWILLNVLRGMTLTSLPLRLAVSRLLRQPWSTLSQLSAFSLSFMLLALLLVLRGDLLERWQQQLPPESPNYFLINIASEQVAPLKAFLSEHQVIPQTFYPIVRARLTKINGNPTEGQQDESLNRELNLTWQDTRPEHNPLVAGHWPPKPGEVSMEEGLAKRLNVRLGDSVTFMGDTQAFSAKVTSLRQVDWESLRPNFFFIFSFRGAGRAAAKLVDQLSLGEWQRYVNAAQPRVFLPSAC
;
A
#
# COMPACT_ATOMS: atom_id res chain seq x y z
N MET A 1 -20.02 12.39 24.03
CA MET A 1 -19.94 11.66 22.76
C MET A 1 -20.17 10.18 23.05
N TRP A 2 -21.31 9.63 22.66
CA TRP A 2 -21.64 8.23 22.94
C TRP A 2 -21.05 7.36 21.82
N ARG A 3 -20.33 6.29 22.18
CA ARG A 3 -19.82 5.29 21.24
C ARG A 3 -20.55 3.99 21.50
N TYR A 4 -21.38 3.58 20.54
CA TYR A 4 -22.00 2.27 20.54
C TYR A 4 -21.08 1.30 19.83
N LYS A 5 -20.75 0.18 20.49
CA LYS A 5 -19.94 -0.90 19.92
C LYS A 5 -20.86 -2.08 19.65
N PHE A 6 -20.82 -2.60 18.43
CA PHE A 6 -21.62 -3.74 18.00
C PHE A 6 -20.67 -4.92 17.75
N GLY A 7 -21.01 -6.09 18.29
CA GLY A 7 -20.26 -7.33 18.10
C GLY A 7 -21.15 -8.39 17.47
N GLY A 8 -20.61 -9.14 16.50
CA GLY A 8 -21.34 -10.19 15.77
C GLY A 8 -20.46 -10.85 14.73
N THR A 9 -21.00 -11.81 13.98
CA THR A 9 -20.28 -12.37 12.83
C THR A 9 -20.14 -11.33 11.72
N PRO A 10 -19.12 -11.43 10.83
CA PRO A 10 -18.93 -10.48 9.72
C PRO A 10 -20.19 -10.32 8.85
N GLN A 11 -20.94 -11.40 8.65
CA GLN A 11 -22.18 -11.41 7.88
C GLN A 11 -23.32 -10.67 8.59
N GLN A 12 -23.45 -10.81 9.92
CA GLN A 12 -24.44 -10.10 10.72
C GLN A 12 -24.13 -8.59 10.76
N LEU A 13 -22.86 -8.23 10.93
CA LEU A 13 -22.41 -6.84 10.92
C LEU A 13 -22.62 -6.20 9.54
N ALA A 14 -22.30 -6.90 8.45
CA ALA A 14 -22.54 -6.41 7.10
C ALA A 14 -24.04 -6.24 6.77
N GLY A 15 -24.88 -7.15 7.27
CA GLY A 15 -26.34 -7.04 7.16
C GLY A 15 -26.88 -5.83 7.92
N TYR A 16 -26.39 -5.62 9.15
CA TYR A 16 -26.75 -4.48 9.99
C TYR A 16 -26.27 -3.15 9.40
N GLU A 17 -25.04 -3.11 8.88
CA GLU A 17 -24.47 -1.95 8.19
C GLU A 17 -25.35 -1.51 7.02
N ARG A 18 -25.76 -2.44 6.15
CA ARG A 18 -26.64 -2.13 5.02
C ARG A 18 -27.99 -1.56 5.45
N TRP A 19 -28.51 -2.01 6.59
CA TRP A 19 -29.77 -1.51 7.15
C TRP A 19 -29.60 -0.14 7.82
N LEU A 20 -28.46 0.10 8.48
CA LEU A 20 -28.19 1.30 9.26
C LEU A 20 -27.73 2.48 8.39
N LEU A 21 -26.91 2.24 7.36
CA LEU A 21 -26.40 3.25 6.43
C LEU A 21 -27.47 4.23 5.89
N PRO A 22 -28.64 3.80 5.40
CA PRO A 22 -29.67 4.72 4.91
C PRO A 22 -30.39 5.51 6.02
N GLN A 23 -30.29 5.08 7.29
CA GLN A 23 -30.97 5.71 8.43
C GLN A 23 -30.03 6.61 9.25
N LEU A 24 -28.75 6.70 8.87
CA LEU A 24 -27.77 7.51 9.55
C LEU A 24 -28.04 9.01 9.30
N LYS A 25 -28.24 9.74 10.38
CA LYS A 25 -28.26 11.21 10.36
C LYS A 25 -26.88 11.75 10.03
N PRO A 26 -26.73 12.98 9.50
CA PRO A 26 -25.43 13.58 9.16
C PRO A 26 -24.43 13.61 10.32
N GLU A 27 -24.92 13.70 11.57
CA GLU A 27 -24.10 13.64 12.79
C GLU A 27 -23.67 12.24 13.22
N HIS A 28 -24.27 11.17 12.69
CA HIS A 28 -23.97 9.79 13.08
C HIS A 28 -22.95 9.16 12.13
N ARG A 29 -22.07 8.32 12.67
CA ARG A 29 -21.03 7.63 11.89
C ARG A 29 -21.01 6.15 12.19
N TRP A 30 -20.91 5.37 11.13
CA TRP A 30 -20.56 3.95 11.20
C TRP A 30 -19.07 3.82 10.98
N TYR A 31 -18.37 3.17 11.92
CA TYR A 31 -16.95 2.88 11.78
C TYR A 31 -16.80 1.36 11.66
N GLY A 32 -16.45 0.89 10.47
CA GLY A 32 -16.04 -0.49 10.24
C GLY A 32 -14.56 -0.72 10.58
N LEU A 33 -14.16 -1.97 10.80
CA LEU A 33 -12.75 -2.35 10.97
C LEU A 33 -11.87 -2.00 9.76
N GLU A 34 -12.45 -1.91 8.57
CA GLU A 34 -11.77 -1.61 7.30
C GLU A 34 -11.82 -0.13 6.90
N GLN A 35 -12.67 0.70 7.55
CA GLN A 35 -12.97 2.08 7.15
C GLN A 35 -12.44 3.13 8.14
N ASP A 36 -11.43 2.80 8.96
CA ASP A 36 -10.84 3.78 9.86
C ASP A 36 -9.82 4.66 9.11
N ASP A 37 -10.25 5.85 8.68
CA ASP A 37 -9.41 6.89 8.07
C ASP A 37 -8.32 7.45 9.01
N GLY A 38 -8.27 6.98 10.25
CA GLY A 38 -7.23 7.31 11.22
C GLY A 38 -5.83 6.83 10.82
N ALA A 39 -4.81 7.41 11.46
CA ALA A 39 -3.40 7.06 11.21
C ALA A 39 -3.10 5.57 11.40
N LEU A 40 -3.80 4.89 12.32
CA LEU A 40 -3.67 3.45 12.56
C LEU A 40 -4.27 2.61 11.43
N GLY A 41 -5.49 2.96 10.96
CA GLY A 41 -6.14 2.26 9.85
C GLY A 41 -5.34 2.37 8.56
N LYS A 42 -4.83 3.56 8.22
CA LYS A 42 -3.94 3.74 7.06
C LYS A 42 -2.61 3.01 7.19
N SER A 43 -2.03 2.94 8.39
CA SER A 43 -0.80 2.19 8.62
C SER A 43 -1.02 0.67 8.50
N LEU A 44 -2.16 0.17 8.98
CA LEU A 44 -2.58 -1.22 8.79
C LEU A 44 -2.85 -1.53 7.32
N GLU A 45 -3.53 -0.64 6.61
CA GLU A 45 -3.80 -0.78 5.18
C GLU A 45 -2.49 -0.81 4.38
N ARG A 46 -1.54 0.09 4.66
CA ARG A 46 -0.20 0.07 4.03
C ARG A 46 0.56 -1.21 4.33
N SER A 47 0.50 -1.70 5.57
CA SER A 47 1.12 -2.96 5.97
C SER A 47 0.51 -4.15 5.23
N GLN A 48 -0.82 -4.17 5.08
CA GLN A 48 -1.52 -5.17 4.29
C GLN A 48 -1.14 -5.10 2.81
N GLN A 49 -1.12 -3.91 2.21
CA GLN A 49 -0.71 -3.69 0.83
C GLN A 49 0.74 -4.16 0.60
N PHE A 50 1.64 -3.92 1.56
CA PHE A 50 3.01 -4.43 1.50
C PHE A 50 3.08 -5.95 1.57
N LEU A 51 2.37 -6.59 2.50
CA LEU A 51 2.33 -8.05 2.59
C LEU A 51 1.81 -8.67 1.30
N LEU A 52 0.78 -8.06 0.71
CA LEU A 52 0.23 -8.49 -0.57
C LEU A 52 1.22 -8.27 -1.72
N LEU A 53 1.93 -7.14 -1.75
CA LEU A 53 2.95 -6.86 -2.76
C LEU A 53 4.13 -7.84 -2.66
N SER A 54 4.60 -8.10 -1.44
CA SER A 54 5.65 -9.07 -1.16
C SER A 54 5.24 -10.50 -1.58
N ALA A 55 4.00 -10.89 -1.27
CA ALA A 55 3.44 -12.16 -1.71
C ALA A 55 3.37 -12.24 -3.25
N LEU A 56 2.96 -11.16 -3.92
CA LEU A 56 2.90 -11.09 -5.39
C LEU A 56 4.28 -11.20 -6.05
N LEU A 57 5.27 -10.45 -5.56
CA LEU A 57 6.64 -10.52 -6.05
C LEU A 57 7.23 -11.93 -5.86
N THR A 58 6.96 -12.56 -4.71
CA THR A 58 7.38 -13.93 -4.41
C THR A 58 6.70 -14.94 -5.33
N LEU A 59 5.40 -14.76 -5.61
CA LEU A 59 4.65 -15.60 -6.54
C LEU A 59 5.20 -15.47 -7.97
N LEU A 60 5.49 -14.25 -8.43
CA LEU A 60 6.11 -14.00 -9.74
C LEU A 60 7.49 -14.66 -9.84
N LEU A 61 8.31 -14.57 -8.80
CA LEU A 61 9.59 -15.24 -8.70
C LEU A 61 9.44 -16.77 -8.80
N ALA A 62 8.47 -17.35 -8.10
CA ALA A 62 8.18 -18.79 -8.16
C ALA A 62 7.73 -19.23 -9.56
N VAL A 63 6.84 -18.45 -10.21
CA VAL A 63 6.39 -18.71 -11.60
C VAL A 63 7.58 -18.70 -12.57
N ALA A 64 8.47 -17.71 -12.45
CA ALA A 64 9.67 -17.61 -13.27
C ALA A 64 10.62 -18.81 -13.04
N ALA A 65 10.84 -19.21 -11.79
CA ALA A 65 11.66 -20.37 -11.44
C ALA A 65 11.08 -21.68 -12.03
N VAL A 66 9.77 -21.89 -11.89
CA VAL A 66 9.08 -23.05 -12.48
C VAL A 66 9.19 -23.04 -14.01
N ALA A 67 9.10 -21.88 -14.65
CA ALA A 67 9.25 -21.76 -16.11
C ALA A 67 10.65 -22.16 -16.58
N VAL A 68 11.69 -21.69 -15.88
CA VAL A 68 13.08 -22.06 -16.18
C VAL A 68 13.28 -23.56 -15.96
N ALA A 69 12.91 -24.08 -14.79
CA ALA A 69 13.08 -25.49 -14.42
C ALA A 69 12.35 -26.41 -15.40
N MET A 70 11.09 -26.11 -15.73
CA MET A 70 10.29 -26.90 -16.65
C MET A 70 10.85 -26.86 -18.08
N SER A 71 11.30 -25.68 -18.54
CA SER A 71 11.91 -25.54 -19.86
C SER A 71 13.23 -26.33 -19.98
N HIS A 72 14.02 -26.37 -18.90
CA HIS A 72 15.25 -27.15 -18.82
C HIS A 72 14.95 -28.65 -18.80
N TYR A 73 13.99 -29.09 -17.98
CA TYR A 73 13.55 -30.47 -17.89
C TYR A 73 13.05 -31.02 -19.23
N CYS A 74 12.19 -30.30 -19.95
CA CYS A 74 11.73 -30.77 -21.25
C CYS A 74 12.86 -30.83 -22.29
N ARG A 75 13.82 -29.90 -22.23
CA ARG A 75 14.99 -29.90 -23.12
C ARG A 75 15.89 -31.11 -22.91
N SER A 76 16.16 -31.48 -21.67
CA SER A 76 17.04 -32.62 -21.36
C SER A 76 16.40 -33.97 -21.69
N ARG A 77 15.07 -34.05 -21.77
CA ARG A 77 14.32 -35.29 -22.05
C ARG A 77 13.94 -35.50 -23.52
N TYR A 78 14.25 -34.57 -24.42
CA TYR A 78 13.87 -34.69 -25.83
C TYR A 78 14.49 -35.93 -26.51
N ASP A 79 15.76 -36.24 -26.25
CA ASP A 79 16.47 -37.35 -26.90
C ASP A 79 15.95 -38.70 -26.39
N LEU A 80 15.70 -38.82 -25.08
CA LEU A 80 15.11 -40.03 -24.48
C LEU A 80 13.73 -40.34 -25.06
N VAL A 81 12.88 -39.32 -25.23
CA VAL A 81 11.55 -39.49 -25.84
C VAL A 81 11.64 -39.92 -27.30
N ALA A 82 12.62 -39.39 -28.04
CA ALA A 82 12.83 -39.77 -29.42
C ALA A 82 13.28 -41.25 -29.55
N ILE A 83 14.17 -41.72 -28.65
CA ILE A 83 14.59 -43.12 -28.56
C ILE A 83 13.40 -44.04 -28.21
N LEU A 84 12.58 -43.67 -27.23
CA LEU A 84 11.39 -44.45 -26.86
C LEU A 84 10.41 -44.59 -28.04
N LYS A 85 10.23 -43.51 -28.83
CA LYS A 85 9.40 -43.55 -30.04
C LYS A 85 10.00 -44.45 -31.12
N THR A 86 11.33 -44.50 -31.28
CA THR A 86 11.98 -45.42 -32.23
C THR A 86 11.87 -46.88 -31.79
N LEU A 87 11.78 -47.15 -30.48
CA LEU A 87 11.55 -48.48 -29.92
C LEU A 87 10.07 -48.91 -29.94
N GLY A 88 9.18 -48.12 -30.56
CA GLY A 88 7.77 -48.46 -30.75
C GLY A 88 6.81 -47.95 -29.66
N ALA A 89 7.26 -47.07 -28.75
CA ALA A 89 6.37 -46.52 -27.72
C ALA A 89 5.22 -45.71 -28.34
N GLY A 90 3.98 -46.07 -28.00
CA GLY A 90 2.78 -45.42 -28.52
C GLY A 90 2.57 -44.02 -27.96
N ARG A 91 1.92 -43.13 -28.74
CA ARG A 91 1.60 -41.74 -28.32
C ARG A 91 0.77 -41.69 -27.02
N ALA A 92 -0.07 -42.68 -26.76
CA ALA A 92 -0.88 -42.77 -25.54
C ALA A 92 -0.05 -43.17 -24.31
N GLN A 93 0.87 -44.14 -24.45
CA GLN A 93 1.77 -44.56 -23.38
C GLN A 93 2.70 -43.42 -22.97
N LEU A 94 3.30 -42.73 -23.96
CA LEU A 94 4.17 -41.59 -23.69
C LEU A 94 3.42 -40.44 -23.01
N ARG A 95 2.17 -40.17 -23.41
CA ARG A 95 1.33 -39.16 -22.76
C ARG A 95 1.04 -39.54 -21.30
N LYS A 96 0.63 -40.80 -21.04
CA LYS A 96 0.38 -41.29 -19.69
C LYS A 96 1.62 -41.17 -18.79
N LEU A 97 2.80 -41.53 -19.31
CA LEU A 97 4.06 -41.43 -18.58
C LEU A 97 4.35 -39.98 -18.16
N ILE A 98 4.31 -39.04 -19.10
CA ILE A 98 4.71 -37.66 -18.80
C ILE A 98 3.61 -36.91 -18.00
N ILE A 99 2.32 -37.15 -18.27
CA ILE A 99 1.23 -36.61 -17.42
C ILE A 99 1.33 -37.20 -16.01
N GLY A 100 1.56 -38.51 -15.89
CA GLY A 100 1.69 -39.18 -14.60
C GLY A 100 2.85 -38.63 -13.77
N GLN A 101 4.01 -38.42 -14.39
CA GLN A 101 5.15 -37.79 -13.72
C GLN A 101 4.83 -36.35 -13.28
N TRP A 102 4.15 -35.58 -14.12
CA TRP A 102 3.75 -34.21 -13.79
C TRP A 102 2.75 -34.16 -12.62
N LEU A 103 1.76 -35.06 -12.61
CA LEU A 103 0.81 -35.21 -11.50
C LEU A 103 1.50 -35.68 -10.21
N MET A 104 2.47 -36.59 -10.28
CA MET A 104 3.26 -36.98 -9.12
C MET A 104 4.03 -35.81 -8.52
N VAL A 105 4.66 -34.99 -9.36
CA VAL A 105 5.40 -33.79 -8.89
C VAL A 105 4.44 -32.79 -8.27
N LEU A 106 3.26 -32.56 -8.88
CA LEU A 106 2.22 -31.68 -8.33
C LEU A 106 1.66 -32.19 -7.00
N GLY A 107 1.45 -33.50 -6.88
CA GLY A 107 1.01 -34.13 -5.64
C GLY A 107 2.07 -34.01 -4.54
N LEU A 108 3.33 -34.28 -4.87
CA LEU A 108 4.43 -34.11 -3.93
C LEU A 108 4.56 -32.65 -3.49
N SER A 109 4.47 -31.69 -4.41
CA SER A 109 4.55 -30.26 -4.08
C SER A 109 3.37 -29.79 -3.23
N ALA A 110 2.17 -30.33 -3.44
CA ALA A 110 1.01 -30.04 -2.60
C ALA A 110 1.23 -30.52 -1.16
N VAL A 111 1.75 -31.74 -0.99
CA VAL A 111 2.03 -32.31 0.33
C VAL A 111 3.16 -31.56 1.02
N THR A 112 4.31 -31.36 0.35
CA THR A 112 5.45 -30.69 0.96
C THR A 112 5.18 -29.21 1.20
N GLY A 113 4.54 -28.53 0.25
CA GLY A 113 4.16 -27.12 0.37
C GLY A 113 3.12 -26.89 1.46
N GLY A 114 2.11 -27.76 1.54
CA GLY A 114 1.11 -27.75 2.61
C GLY A 114 1.73 -28.00 3.98
N ALA A 115 2.62 -29.00 4.10
CA ALA A 115 3.32 -29.30 5.35
C ALA A 115 4.22 -28.14 5.81
N ILE A 116 4.98 -27.53 4.90
CA ILE A 116 5.81 -26.35 5.20
C ILE A 116 4.92 -25.16 5.60
N GLY A 117 3.81 -24.95 4.90
CA GLY A 117 2.85 -23.88 5.23
C GLY A 117 2.28 -24.01 6.63
N LEU A 118 1.79 -25.20 6.99
CA LEU A 118 1.27 -25.49 8.33
C LEU A 118 2.35 -25.36 9.41
N LEU A 119 3.58 -25.79 9.12
CA LEU A 119 4.71 -25.61 10.03
C LEU A 119 4.97 -24.12 10.28
N PHE A 120 4.99 -23.31 9.21
CA PHE A 120 5.25 -21.88 9.30
C PHE A 120 4.14 -21.14 10.03
N GLU A 121 2.88 -21.50 9.78
CA GLU A 121 1.71 -20.98 10.49
C GLU A 121 1.82 -21.25 12.00
N ASN A 122 2.11 -22.50 12.39
CA ASN A 122 2.25 -22.88 13.80
C ASN A 122 3.40 -22.12 14.48
N ILE A 123 4.55 -21.98 13.81
CA ILE A 123 5.69 -21.21 14.34
C ILE A 123 5.30 -19.74 14.52
N LEU A 124 4.63 -19.15 13.52
CA LEU A 124 4.21 -17.76 13.57
C LEU A 124 3.21 -17.52 14.71
N LEU A 125 2.22 -18.39 14.87
CA LEU A 125 1.24 -18.31 15.96
C LEU A 125 1.92 -18.36 17.33
N VAL A 126 2.88 -19.27 17.53
CA VAL A 126 3.63 -19.36 18.79
C VAL A 126 4.42 -18.07 19.06
N LEU A 127 5.05 -17.49 18.04
CA LEU A 127 5.84 -16.28 18.19
C LEU A 127 4.97 -15.03 18.46
N LEU A 128 3.72 -15.01 17.99
CA LEU A 128 2.79 -13.89 18.12
C LEU A 128 1.89 -13.96 19.37
N LYS A 129 1.81 -15.11 20.05
CA LYS A 129 1.09 -15.28 21.33
C LYS A 129 1.31 -14.16 22.37
N PRO A 130 2.53 -13.65 22.62
CA PRO A 130 2.72 -12.60 23.63
C PRO A 130 2.16 -11.23 23.23
N VAL A 131 1.85 -11.01 21.96
CA VAL A 131 1.41 -9.71 21.42
C VAL A 131 -0.08 -9.69 21.07
N LEU A 132 -0.69 -10.83 20.73
CA LEU A 132 -2.10 -10.90 20.36
C LEU A 132 -3.00 -11.36 21.52
N PRO A 133 -4.08 -10.62 21.83
CA PRO A 133 -5.10 -11.08 22.75
C PRO A 133 -6.06 -12.07 22.05
N ALA A 134 -6.15 -13.29 22.60
CA ALA A 134 -7.09 -14.36 22.26
C ALA A 134 -6.85 -15.16 20.94
N ASP A 135 -7.30 -16.42 20.99
CA ASP A 135 -7.17 -17.44 19.96
C ASP A 135 -7.65 -16.94 18.59
N LEU A 136 -6.73 -16.90 17.62
CA LEU A 136 -7.08 -16.65 16.23
C LEU A 136 -8.05 -17.73 15.75
N PRO A 137 -9.13 -17.37 15.01
CA PRO A 137 -10.04 -18.36 14.45
C PRO A 137 -9.24 -19.34 13.58
N SER A 138 -9.59 -20.62 13.65
CA SER A 138 -8.90 -21.67 12.89
C SER A 138 -8.86 -21.33 11.40
N ALA A 139 -7.72 -21.58 10.76
CA ALA A 139 -7.56 -21.35 9.33
C ALA A 139 -8.68 -22.06 8.55
N SER A 140 -9.45 -21.28 7.80
CA SER A 140 -10.47 -21.84 6.90
C SER A 140 -9.82 -22.75 5.86
N LEU A 141 -10.55 -23.72 5.31
CA LEU A 141 -10.08 -24.53 4.18
C LEU A 141 -9.94 -23.73 2.87
N TRP A 142 -10.49 -22.51 2.83
CA TRP A 142 -10.56 -21.67 1.64
C TRP A 142 -9.20 -21.25 1.06
N PRO A 143 -8.21 -20.78 1.85
CA PRO A 143 -6.88 -20.43 1.35
C PRO A 143 -6.14 -21.65 0.77
N TRP A 144 -6.38 -22.84 1.33
CA TRP A 144 -5.77 -24.08 0.84
C TRP A 144 -6.27 -24.46 -0.55
N LEU A 145 -7.59 -24.30 -0.78
CA LEU A 145 -8.20 -24.50 -2.09
C LEU A 145 -7.64 -23.51 -3.13
N TRP A 146 -7.49 -22.24 -2.74
CA TRP A 146 -6.88 -21.21 -3.58
C TRP A 146 -5.42 -21.52 -3.92
N ALA A 147 -4.63 -21.98 -2.96
CA ALA A 147 -3.23 -22.35 -3.17
C ALA A 147 -3.09 -23.53 -4.14
N LEU A 148 -3.89 -24.59 -3.97
CA LEU A 148 -3.90 -25.73 -4.89
C LEU A 148 -4.39 -25.34 -6.29
N GLY A 149 -5.44 -24.52 -6.37
CA GLY A 149 -5.97 -24.01 -7.63
C GLY A 149 -4.93 -23.18 -8.38
N ALA A 150 -4.33 -22.19 -7.71
CA ALA A 150 -3.30 -21.33 -8.28
C ALA A 150 -2.07 -22.14 -8.72
N MET A 151 -1.58 -23.06 -7.89
CA MET A 151 -0.47 -23.95 -8.24
C MET A 151 -0.76 -24.75 -9.51
N THR A 152 -1.95 -25.35 -9.60
CA THR A 152 -2.35 -26.17 -10.74
C THR A 152 -2.46 -25.33 -12.02
N VAL A 153 -3.08 -24.15 -11.94
CA VAL A 153 -3.24 -23.24 -13.07
C VAL A 153 -1.90 -22.69 -13.54
N ILE A 154 -1.04 -22.22 -12.63
CA ILE A 154 0.31 -21.72 -12.95
C ILE A 154 1.14 -22.83 -13.59
N SER A 155 1.15 -24.02 -13.00
CA SER A 155 1.89 -25.17 -13.54
C SER A 155 1.39 -25.55 -14.92
N LEU A 156 0.07 -25.55 -15.15
CA LEU A 156 -0.50 -25.81 -16.48
C LEU A 156 -0.07 -24.72 -17.47
N LEU A 157 -0.25 -23.44 -17.13
CA LEU A 157 0.11 -22.32 -18.01
C LEU A 157 1.57 -22.38 -18.45
N VAL A 158 2.48 -22.57 -17.50
CA VAL A 158 3.92 -22.59 -17.72
C VAL A 158 4.38 -23.90 -18.39
N GLY A 159 3.81 -25.03 -17.97
CA GLY A 159 4.18 -26.37 -18.42
C GLY A 159 3.60 -26.79 -19.77
N PHE A 160 2.45 -26.22 -20.16
CA PHE A 160 1.69 -26.70 -21.33
C PHE A 160 2.48 -26.68 -22.63
N ARG A 161 3.20 -25.60 -22.91
CA ARG A 161 4.00 -25.48 -24.14
C ARG A 161 5.25 -26.38 -24.17
N PRO A 162 6.16 -26.34 -23.18
CA PRO A 162 7.34 -27.22 -23.19
C PRO A 162 6.93 -28.70 -23.18
N TYR A 163 5.82 -29.05 -22.53
CA TYR A 163 5.23 -30.39 -22.57
C TYR A 163 4.71 -30.78 -23.96
N ARG A 164 3.97 -29.90 -24.64
CA ARG A 164 3.50 -30.16 -26.01
C ARG A 164 4.66 -30.29 -27.00
N LEU A 165 5.71 -29.49 -26.84
CA LEU A 165 6.96 -29.62 -27.60
C LEU A 165 7.62 -30.98 -27.40
N LEU A 166 7.67 -31.47 -26.15
CA LEU A 166 8.21 -32.79 -25.80
C LEU A 166 7.44 -33.92 -26.48
N LEU A 167 6.11 -33.87 -26.49
CA LEU A 167 5.27 -34.86 -27.17
C LEU A 167 5.33 -34.75 -28.71
N ALA A 168 5.48 -33.55 -29.25
CA ALA A 168 5.54 -33.30 -30.70
C ALA A 168 6.91 -33.62 -31.34
N THR A 169 7.92 -34.00 -30.55
CA THR A 169 9.24 -34.41 -31.04
C THR A 169 9.14 -35.53 -32.09
N GLN A 170 9.80 -35.36 -33.23
CA GLN A 170 9.85 -36.39 -34.26
C GLN A 170 10.99 -37.39 -33.98
N PRO A 171 10.81 -38.69 -34.28
CA PRO A 171 11.88 -39.69 -34.13
C PRO A 171 13.16 -39.34 -34.90
N LEU A 172 13.01 -38.62 -36.03
CA LEU A 172 14.10 -38.13 -36.88
C LEU A 172 15.07 -37.18 -36.15
N ARG A 173 14.68 -36.61 -35.00
CA ARG A 173 15.55 -35.74 -34.19
C ARG A 173 16.80 -36.44 -33.68
N VAL A 174 16.75 -37.77 -33.49
CA VAL A 174 17.92 -38.59 -33.10
C VAL A 174 19.02 -38.53 -34.17
N LEU A 175 18.62 -38.39 -35.45
CA LEU A 175 19.52 -38.33 -36.61
C LEU A 175 19.87 -36.89 -37.02
N ARG A 176 18.95 -35.93 -36.83
CA ARG A 176 19.17 -34.49 -37.08
C ARG A 176 18.61 -33.63 -35.97
N ARG A 177 19.48 -32.98 -35.21
CA ARG A 177 19.12 -32.05 -34.11
C ARG A 177 18.36 -30.80 -34.59
N ASP A 178 18.33 -30.54 -35.90
CA ASP A 178 17.73 -29.34 -36.52
C ASP A 178 16.21 -29.47 -36.80
N VAL A 179 15.62 -30.64 -36.55
CA VAL A 179 14.19 -30.87 -36.79
C VAL A 179 13.37 -30.33 -35.61
N VAL A 180 12.92 -29.07 -35.74
CA VAL A 180 12.07 -28.41 -34.75
C VAL A 180 10.60 -28.71 -35.05
N ALA A 181 9.87 -29.30 -34.08
CA ALA A 181 8.45 -29.55 -34.21
C ALA A 181 7.65 -28.23 -34.28
N ARG A 182 6.79 -28.08 -35.29
CA ARG A 182 5.91 -26.91 -35.44
C ARG A 182 4.74 -26.99 -34.45
N VAL A 183 4.92 -26.42 -33.26
CA VAL A 183 3.84 -26.18 -32.28
C VAL A 183 3.17 -24.83 -32.51
N TRP A 184 2.12 -24.53 -31.74
CA TRP A 184 1.41 -23.24 -31.77
C TRP A 184 2.37 -22.04 -31.83
N PRO A 185 2.07 -21.04 -32.67
CA PRO A 185 2.94 -19.89 -32.86
C PRO A 185 3.09 -19.14 -31.54
N LEU A 186 4.34 -18.76 -31.23
CA LEU A 186 4.69 -18.00 -30.02
C LEU A 186 3.83 -16.74 -29.87
N LYS A 187 3.46 -16.13 -31.00
CA LYS A 187 2.61 -14.95 -31.11
C LYS A 187 1.21 -15.12 -30.50
N ILE A 188 0.68 -16.34 -30.39
CA ILE A 188 -0.66 -16.62 -29.83
C ILE A 188 -0.54 -17.13 -28.39
N TYR A 189 0.43 -18.02 -28.12
CA TYR A 189 0.57 -18.60 -26.79
C TYR A 189 1.02 -17.59 -25.73
N LEU A 190 1.98 -16.70 -26.05
CA LEU A 190 2.49 -15.72 -25.09
C LEU A 190 1.40 -14.73 -24.61
N PRO A 191 0.60 -14.09 -25.49
CA PRO A 191 -0.45 -13.18 -25.03
C PRO A 191 -1.57 -13.90 -24.29
N VAL A 192 -1.94 -15.14 -24.68
CA VAL A 192 -2.94 -15.92 -23.94
C VAL A 192 -2.43 -16.29 -22.54
N ALA A 193 -1.18 -16.73 -22.42
CA ALA A 193 -0.59 -17.04 -21.12
C ALA A 193 -0.50 -15.78 -20.24
N CYS A 194 -0.08 -14.64 -20.79
CA CYS A 194 -0.12 -13.36 -20.08
C CYS A 194 -1.53 -12.98 -19.67
N ALA A 195 -2.52 -13.06 -20.56
CA ALA A 195 -3.90 -12.69 -20.27
C ALA A 195 -4.50 -13.53 -19.13
N VAL A 196 -4.22 -14.84 -19.10
CA VAL A 196 -4.69 -15.70 -18.00
C VAL A 196 -4.00 -15.34 -16.69
N VAL A 197 -2.68 -15.10 -16.69
CA VAL A 197 -1.96 -14.65 -15.49
C VAL A 197 -2.51 -13.32 -14.98
N VAL A 198 -2.73 -12.34 -15.87
CA VAL A 198 -3.31 -11.04 -15.52
C VAL A 198 -4.73 -11.20 -14.99
N ALA A 199 -5.57 -12.02 -15.61
CA ALA A 199 -6.93 -12.26 -15.14
C ALA A 199 -6.96 -12.93 -13.76
N LEU A 200 -6.06 -13.88 -13.50
CA LEU A 200 -5.97 -14.56 -12.21
C LEU A 200 -5.51 -13.61 -11.10
N LEU A 201 -4.50 -12.79 -11.40
CA LEU A 201 -4.02 -11.75 -10.49
C LEU A 201 -5.09 -10.68 -10.25
N ALA A 202 -5.82 -10.27 -11.29
CA ALA A 202 -6.90 -9.28 -11.19
C ALA A 202 -8.08 -9.80 -10.34
N GLY A 203 -8.43 -11.07 -10.49
CA GLY A 203 -9.46 -11.74 -9.67
C GLY A 203 -9.07 -11.86 -8.19
N LEU A 204 -7.78 -11.96 -7.87
CA LEU A 204 -7.27 -11.98 -6.50
C LEU A 204 -7.25 -10.60 -5.84
N MET A 205 -7.06 -9.52 -6.61
CA MET A 205 -6.77 -8.17 -6.10
C MET A 205 -7.86 -7.13 -6.36
N GLY A 206 -8.95 -7.49 -7.04
CA GLY A 206 -10.04 -6.54 -7.32
C GLY A 206 -9.68 -5.44 -8.32
N GLY A 207 -8.68 -5.65 -9.19
CA GLY A 207 -8.34 -4.71 -10.26
C GLY A 207 -7.80 -3.35 -9.82
N SER A 208 -7.15 -3.26 -8.65
CA SER A 208 -6.59 -2.00 -8.13
C SER A 208 -5.51 -1.39 -9.04
N MET A 209 -5.32 -0.06 -8.95
CA MET A 209 -4.27 0.65 -9.70
C MET A 209 -2.86 0.10 -9.42
N LEU A 210 -2.65 -0.44 -8.20
CA LEU A 210 -1.40 -1.07 -7.79
C LEU A 210 -1.07 -2.31 -8.63
N LEU A 211 -2.06 -3.14 -8.96
CA LEU A 211 -1.85 -4.32 -9.81
C LEU A 211 -1.33 -3.91 -11.19
N TRP A 212 -1.91 -2.86 -11.78
CA TRP A 212 -1.47 -2.33 -13.07
C TRP A 212 -0.07 -1.74 -12.99
N ALA A 213 0.27 -1.05 -11.90
CA ALA A 213 1.62 -0.53 -11.67
C ALA A 213 2.66 -1.65 -11.53
N VAL A 214 2.35 -2.73 -10.79
CA VAL A 214 3.25 -3.87 -10.64
C VAL A 214 3.43 -4.64 -11.95
N LEU A 215 2.34 -4.86 -12.70
CA LEU A 215 2.42 -5.51 -14.01
C LEU A 215 3.24 -4.68 -15.01
N ALA A 216 2.98 -3.36 -15.07
CA ALA A 216 3.76 -2.46 -15.91
C ALA A 216 5.24 -2.46 -15.48
N GLY A 217 5.51 -2.41 -14.17
CA GLY A 217 6.85 -2.52 -13.61
C GLY A 217 7.54 -3.80 -14.04
N ALA A 218 6.89 -4.97 -13.93
CA ALA A 218 7.44 -6.25 -14.34
C ALA A 218 7.77 -6.32 -15.84
N VAL A 219 6.94 -5.71 -16.70
CA VAL A 219 7.21 -5.63 -18.15
C VAL A 219 8.42 -4.74 -18.43
N VAL A 220 8.47 -3.55 -17.84
CA VAL A 220 9.62 -2.63 -17.96
C VAL A 220 10.90 -3.32 -17.49
N LEU A 221 10.83 -4.04 -16.37
CA LEU A 221 11.93 -4.78 -15.79
C LEU A 221 12.47 -5.87 -16.72
N ALA A 222 11.56 -6.66 -17.31
CA ALA A 222 11.91 -7.71 -18.26
C ALA A 222 12.57 -7.14 -19.53
N LEU A 223 12.06 -6.01 -20.03
CA LEU A 223 12.65 -5.29 -21.17
C LEU A 223 14.06 -4.79 -20.84
N LEU A 224 14.24 -4.21 -19.65
CA LEU A 224 15.53 -3.70 -19.18
C LEU A 224 16.55 -4.84 -19.02
N CYS A 225 16.17 -5.98 -18.43
CA CYS A 225 17.00 -7.19 -18.39
C CYS A 225 17.37 -7.70 -19.80
N GLY A 226 16.42 -7.70 -20.74
CA GLY A 226 16.66 -8.11 -22.12
C GLY A 226 17.64 -7.18 -22.83
N LEU A 227 17.48 -5.87 -22.66
CA LEU A 227 18.36 -4.85 -23.23
C LEU A 227 19.78 -4.97 -22.67
N VAL A 228 19.93 -5.04 -21.34
CA VAL A 228 21.24 -5.20 -20.68
C VAL A 228 21.90 -6.51 -21.10
N GLY A 229 21.14 -7.61 -21.15
CA GLY A 229 21.64 -8.89 -21.64
C GLY A 229 22.13 -8.84 -23.08
N TRP A 230 21.41 -8.10 -23.95
CA TRP A 230 21.81 -7.91 -25.34
C TRP A 230 23.06 -7.04 -25.47
N ILE A 231 23.16 -5.94 -24.73
CA ILE A 231 24.35 -5.09 -24.67
C ILE A 231 25.55 -5.92 -24.21
N LEU A 232 25.39 -6.70 -23.13
CA LEU A 232 26.46 -7.53 -22.59
C LEU A 232 26.95 -8.57 -23.61
N LEU A 233 26.03 -9.22 -24.35
CA LEU A 233 26.40 -10.14 -25.42
C LEU A 233 27.14 -9.44 -26.57
N ASN A 234 26.74 -8.22 -26.95
CA ASN A 234 27.44 -7.43 -27.96
C ASN A 234 28.84 -7.01 -27.52
N VAL A 235 29.00 -6.61 -26.25
CA VAL A 235 30.32 -6.30 -25.67
C VAL A 235 31.20 -7.55 -25.66
N LEU A 236 30.69 -8.70 -25.20
CA LEU A 236 31.41 -9.97 -25.23
C LEU A 236 31.83 -10.40 -26.64
N ARG A 237 31.06 -10.01 -27.66
CA ARG A 237 31.38 -10.28 -29.07
C ARG A 237 32.62 -9.51 -29.54
N GLY A 238 32.89 -8.34 -28.97
CA GLY A 238 34.05 -7.51 -29.30
C GLY A 238 35.32 -7.85 -28.51
N MET A 239 35.24 -8.66 -27.45
CA MET A 239 36.39 -8.97 -26.59
C MET A 239 37.19 -10.17 -27.11
N THR A 240 38.49 -9.98 -27.38
CA THR A 240 39.41 -11.08 -27.72
C THR A 240 39.97 -11.70 -26.43
N LEU A 241 39.42 -12.84 -26.02
CA LEU A 241 39.89 -13.58 -24.85
C LEU A 241 41.10 -14.48 -25.22
N THR A 242 42.20 -14.34 -24.48
CA THR A 242 43.45 -15.08 -24.68
C THR A 242 43.41 -16.51 -24.15
N SER A 243 42.66 -16.79 -23.08
CA SER A 243 42.58 -18.15 -22.53
C SER A 243 41.60 -19.05 -23.29
N LEU A 244 42.07 -20.25 -23.66
CA LEU A 244 41.32 -21.24 -24.42
C LEU A 244 39.98 -21.64 -23.79
N PRO A 245 39.89 -21.92 -22.47
CA PRO A 245 38.63 -22.26 -21.81
C PRO A 245 37.60 -21.13 -21.83
N LEU A 246 38.02 -19.89 -21.57
CA LEU A 246 37.11 -18.73 -21.60
C LEU A 246 36.63 -18.43 -23.02
N ARG A 247 37.51 -18.56 -24.02
CA ARG A 247 37.15 -18.40 -25.42
C ARG A 247 36.13 -19.44 -25.87
N LEU A 248 36.26 -20.69 -25.42
CA LEU A 248 35.29 -21.75 -25.70
C LEU A 248 33.95 -21.50 -24.97
N ALA A 249 33.97 -21.02 -23.73
CA ALA A 249 32.75 -20.67 -22.99
C ALA A 249 31.99 -19.50 -23.64
N VAL A 250 32.69 -18.41 -23.98
CA VAL A 250 32.11 -17.21 -24.60
C VAL A 250 31.61 -17.49 -26.02
N SER A 251 32.37 -18.25 -26.82
CA SER A 251 31.91 -18.64 -28.16
C SER A 251 30.65 -19.51 -28.12
N ARG A 252 30.47 -20.36 -27.10
CA ARG A 252 29.24 -21.14 -26.91
C ARG A 252 28.04 -20.24 -26.59
N LEU A 253 28.22 -19.23 -25.73
CA LEU A 253 27.20 -18.24 -25.38
C LEU A 253 26.79 -17.41 -26.62
N LEU A 254 27.76 -16.96 -27.42
CA LEU A 254 27.52 -16.15 -28.61
C LEU A 254 26.92 -16.93 -29.78
N ARG A 255 27.15 -18.25 -29.88
CA ARG A 255 26.58 -19.11 -30.93
C ARG A 255 25.10 -19.44 -30.71
N GLN A 256 24.57 -19.31 -29.49
CA GLN A 256 23.15 -19.56 -29.19
C GLN A 256 22.50 -18.38 -28.46
N PRO A 257 22.50 -17.17 -29.06
CA PRO A 257 22.16 -15.92 -28.37
C PRO A 257 20.73 -15.93 -27.82
N TRP A 258 19.78 -16.54 -28.53
CA TRP A 258 18.39 -16.64 -28.07
C TRP A 258 18.22 -17.50 -26.80
N SER A 259 18.97 -18.60 -26.69
CA SER A 259 18.90 -19.45 -25.50
C SER A 259 19.58 -18.77 -24.32
N THR A 260 20.77 -18.20 -24.54
CA THR A 260 21.53 -17.47 -23.53
C THR A 260 20.78 -16.25 -23.02
N LEU A 261 20.20 -15.43 -23.91
CA LEU A 261 19.42 -14.26 -23.53
C LEU A 261 18.20 -14.67 -22.72
N SER A 262 17.46 -15.72 -23.13
CA SER A 262 16.29 -16.18 -22.37
C SER A 262 16.65 -16.68 -20.95
N GLN A 263 17.80 -17.34 -20.78
CA GLN A 263 18.26 -17.82 -19.48
C GLN A 263 18.75 -16.66 -18.60
N LEU A 264 19.54 -15.76 -19.18
CA LEU A 264 20.06 -14.59 -18.48
C LEU A 264 18.90 -13.68 -18.04
N SER A 265 17.95 -13.38 -18.92
CA SER A 265 16.76 -12.60 -18.56
C SER A 265 15.95 -13.28 -17.45
N ALA A 266 15.82 -14.61 -17.46
CA ALA A 266 15.09 -15.31 -16.41
C ALA A 266 15.80 -15.26 -15.06
N PHE A 267 17.12 -15.45 -15.01
CA PHE A 267 17.90 -15.29 -13.78
C PHE A 267 17.91 -13.85 -13.29
N SER A 268 18.15 -12.88 -14.18
CA SER A 268 18.16 -11.45 -13.85
C SER A 268 16.80 -10.99 -13.33
N LEU A 269 15.70 -11.42 -13.94
CA LEU A 269 14.35 -11.11 -13.46
C LEU A 269 14.13 -11.69 -12.06
N SER A 270 14.56 -12.92 -11.81
CA SER A 270 14.46 -13.56 -10.49
C SER A 270 15.25 -12.79 -9.42
N PHE A 271 16.52 -12.48 -9.69
CA PHE A 271 17.35 -11.70 -8.75
C PHE A 271 16.82 -10.28 -8.55
N MET A 272 16.26 -9.67 -9.59
CA MET A 272 15.74 -8.31 -9.49
C MET A 272 14.40 -8.26 -8.74
N LEU A 273 13.52 -9.26 -8.91
CA LEU A 273 12.32 -9.41 -8.06
C LEU A 273 12.70 -9.59 -6.59
N LEU A 274 13.72 -10.40 -6.32
CA LEU A 274 14.26 -10.58 -4.97
C LEU A 274 14.85 -9.27 -4.42
N ALA A 275 15.64 -8.54 -5.20
CA ALA A 275 16.22 -7.27 -4.82
C ALA A 275 15.14 -6.21 -4.58
N LEU A 276 14.11 -6.14 -5.44
CA LEU A 276 12.97 -5.23 -5.28
C LEU A 276 12.23 -5.51 -3.97
N LEU A 277 12.06 -6.78 -3.60
CA LEU A 277 11.47 -7.17 -2.32
C LEU A 277 12.32 -6.70 -1.13
N LEU A 278 13.66 -6.82 -1.21
CA LEU A 278 14.57 -6.32 -0.17
C LEU A 278 14.54 -4.80 -0.05
N VAL A 279 14.52 -4.07 -1.16
CA VAL A 279 14.43 -2.60 -1.19
C VAL A 279 13.09 -2.13 -0.63
N LEU A 280 11.97 -2.72 -1.07
CA LEU A 280 10.64 -2.40 -0.55
C LEU A 280 10.53 -2.63 0.96
N ARG A 281 11.12 -3.72 1.47
CA ARG A 281 11.18 -3.98 2.91
C ARG A 281 11.94 -2.87 3.65
N GLY A 282 13.10 -2.46 3.12
CA GLY A 282 13.93 -1.41 3.73
C GLY A 282 13.22 -0.06 3.77
N ASP A 283 12.71 0.39 2.62
CA ASP A 283 12.07 1.69 2.45
C ASP A 283 10.83 1.85 3.35
N LEU A 284 10.02 0.79 3.51
CA LEU A 284 8.83 0.86 4.36
C LEU A 284 9.17 0.83 5.85
N LEU A 285 10.15 0.03 6.27
CA LEU A 285 10.58 -0.02 7.66
C LEU A 285 11.24 1.30 8.07
N GLU A 286 12.05 1.87 7.19
CA GLU A 286 12.68 3.16 7.40
C GLU A 286 11.65 4.30 7.42
N ARG A 287 10.68 4.31 6.50
CA ARG A 287 9.56 5.28 6.54
C ARG A 287 8.73 5.15 7.80
N TRP A 288 8.40 3.93 8.23
CA TRP A 288 7.65 3.70 9.46
C TRP A 288 8.44 4.18 10.70
N GLN A 289 9.75 3.92 10.74
CA GLN A 289 10.60 4.41 11.82
C GLN A 289 10.74 5.95 11.79
N GLN A 290 10.79 6.55 10.60
CA GLN A 290 10.85 8.01 10.42
C GLN A 290 9.52 8.72 10.75
N GLN A 291 8.38 8.01 10.72
CA GLN A 291 7.08 8.55 11.18
C GLN A 291 7.06 8.84 12.70
N LEU A 292 7.97 8.24 13.46
CA LEU A 292 8.17 8.49 14.89
C LEU A 292 9.56 9.14 15.14
N PRO A 293 9.75 10.44 14.85
CA PRO A 293 10.96 11.15 15.22
C PRO A 293 11.30 10.94 16.71
N PRO A 294 12.58 10.92 17.11
CA PRO A 294 12.94 10.77 18.53
C PRO A 294 12.37 11.88 19.43
N GLU A 295 11.96 13.01 18.86
CA GLU A 295 11.31 14.15 19.54
C GLU A 295 9.76 14.02 19.60
N SER A 296 9.20 12.85 19.27
CA SER A 296 7.75 12.65 19.25
C SER A 296 7.16 12.71 20.67
N PRO A 297 6.08 13.48 20.90
CA PRO A 297 5.43 13.52 22.19
C PRO A 297 4.81 12.17 22.56
N ASN A 298 5.06 11.70 23.78
CA ASN A 298 4.48 10.45 24.29
C ASN A 298 3.16 10.68 25.05
N TYR A 299 2.91 11.90 25.53
CA TYR A 299 1.68 12.25 26.24
C TYR A 299 0.98 13.45 25.61
N PHE A 300 -0.32 13.28 25.42
CA PHE A 300 -1.22 14.29 24.87
C PHE A 300 -2.22 14.71 25.95
N LEU A 301 -2.01 15.88 26.53
CA LEU A 301 -2.95 16.48 27.45
C LEU A 301 -3.98 17.25 26.64
N ILE A 302 -5.25 16.87 26.80
CA ILE A 302 -6.39 17.51 26.15
C ILE A 302 -7.37 18.00 27.19
N ASN A 303 -8.20 18.97 26.81
CA ASN A 303 -9.27 19.49 27.64
C ASN A 303 -8.78 20.18 28.94
N ILE A 304 -7.60 20.82 28.90
CA ILE A 304 -7.08 21.60 30.04
C ILE A 304 -7.93 22.88 30.16
N ALA A 305 -8.41 23.27 31.33
CA ALA A 305 -9.06 24.58 31.48
C ALA A 305 -8.01 25.71 31.51
N SER A 306 -8.36 26.92 31.06
CA SER A 306 -7.42 28.06 31.04
C SER A 306 -6.80 28.37 32.42
N GLU A 307 -7.59 28.19 33.47
CA GLU A 307 -7.16 28.36 34.88
C GLU A 307 -6.16 27.28 35.33
N GLN A 308 -6.21 26.09 34.73
CA GLN A 308 -5.34 24.96 35.05
C GLN A 308 -3.99 25.03 34.33
N VAL A 309 -3.81 25.93 33.36
CA VAL A 309 -2.56 26.06 32.60
C VAL A 309 -1.39 26.45 33.50
N ALA A 310 -1.58 27.42 34.40
CA ALA A 310 -0.51 27.90 35.26
C ALA A 310 -0.07 26.85 36.30
N PRO A 311 -0.98 26.19 37.04
CA PRO A 311 -0.62 25.06 37.93
C PRO A 311 0.05 23.91 37.18
N LEU A 312 -0.45 23.58 35.98
CA LEU A 312 0.12 22.50 35.17
C LEU A 312 1.54 22.83 34.69
N LYS A 313 1.81 24.07 34.26
CA LYS A 313 3.17 24.51 33.90
C LYS A 313 4.14 24.40 35.07
N ALA A 314 3.70 24.77 36.28
CA ALA A 314 4.50 24.63 37.48
C ALA A 314 4.84 23.16 37.77
N PHE A 315 3.83 22.28 37.75
CA PHE A 315 3.99 20.83 37.93
C PHE A 315 4.97 20.22 36.90
N LEU A 316 4.83 20.57 35.63
CA LEU A 316 5.72 20.06 34.57
C LEU A 316 7.16 20.56 34.75
N SER A 317 7.33 21.82 35.16
CA SER A 317 8.66 22.38 35.42
C SER A 317 9.35 21.74 36.63
N GLU A 318 8.60 21.37 37.67
CA GLU A 318 9.11 20.66 38.84
C GLU A 318 9.65 19.27 38.47
N HIS A 319 8.99 18.60 37.54
CA HIS A 319 9.41 17.31 36.99
C HIS A 319 10.39 17.41 35.81
N GLN A 320 10.99 18.59 35.55
CA GLN A 320 11.93 18.85 34.45
C GLN A 320 11.38 18.49 33.05
N VAL A 321 10.06 18.44 32.88
CA VAL A 321 9.42 18.24 31.59
C VAL A 321 9.30 19.60 30.92
N ILE A 322 9.86 19.77 29.73
CA ILE A 322 9.70 20.98 28.92
C ILE A 322 8.42 20.82 28.09
N PRO A 323 7.28 21.41 28.47
CA PRO A 323 6.09 21.34 27.64
C PRO A 323 6.30 22.05 26.32
N GLN A 324 5.84 21.43 25.23
CA GLN A 324 5.66 22.12 23.96
C GLN A 324 4.68 23.30 24.11
N THR A 325 4.56 24.13 23.06
CA THR A 325 3.61 25.24 23.01
C THR A 325 2.18 24.78 23.33
N PHE A 326 1.49 25.53 24.19
CA PHE A 326 0.08 25.31 24.50
C PHE A 326 -0.76 25.84 23.33
N TYR A 327 -1.52 24.96 22.68
CA TYR A 327 -2.39 25.36 21.58
C TYR A 327 -3.80 25.61 22.09
N PRO A 328 -4.33 26.84 22.01
CA PRO A 328 -5.72 27.09 22.32
C PRO A 328 -6.60 26.53 21.21
N ILE A 329 -7.69 25.87 21.60
CA ILE A 329 -8.61 25.23 20.65
C ILE A 329 -10.02 25.70 20.90
N VAL A 330 -10.67 26.15 19.83
CA VAL A 330 -12.11 26.42 19.80
C VAL A 330 -12.74 25.48 18.78
N ARG A 331 -13.88 24.91 19.13
CA ARG A 331 -14.65 24.04 18.24
C ARG A 331 -15.72 24.88 17.56
N ALA A 332 -15.79 24.83 16.23
CA ALA A 332 -16.84 25.52 15.49
C ALA A 332 -17.20 24.73 14.22
N ARG A 333 -18.46 24.81 13.80
CA ARG A 333 -18.93 24.18 12.56
C ARG A 333 -18.84 25.15 11.39
N LEU A 334 -18.37 24.67 10.24
CA LEU A 334 -18.41 25.44 8.99
C LEU A 334 -19.82 25.36 8.38
N THR A 335 -20.52 26.49 8.30
CA THR A 335 -21.95 26.55 7.90
C THR A 335 -22.17 27.19 6.54
N LYS A 336 -21.26 28.07 6.08
CA LYS A 336 -21.34 28.68 4.74
C LYS A 336 -19.97 28.82 4.10
N ILE A 337 -19.94 28.65 2.78
CA ILE A 337 -18.79 28.94 1.91
C ILE A 337 -19.27 29.91 0.84
N ASN A 338 -18.66 31.09 0.74
CA ASN A 338 -19.07 32.16 -0.17
C ASN A 338 -20.56 32.53 -0.08
N GLY A 339 -21.13 32.43 1.13
CA GLY A 339 -22.55 32.71 1.38
C GLY A 339 -23.50 31.53 1.11
N ASN A 340 -23.05 30.49 0.43
CA ASN A 340 -23.85 29.28 0.20
C ASN A 340 -23.83 28.37 1.43
N PRO A 341 -24.99 27.87 1.90
CA PRO A 341 -25.04 26.92 3.01
C PRO A 341 -24.33 25.62 2.65
N THR A 342 -23.61 25.06 3.63
CA THR A 342 -22.88 23.78 3.49
C THR A 342 -23.74 22.56 3.83
N GLU A 343 -25.00 22.77 4.24
CA GLU A 343 -25.96 21.70 4.53
C GLU A 343 -26.31 20.91 3.26
N GLY A 344 -26.21 19.58 3.35
CA GLY A 344 -26.50 18.66 2.23
C GLY A 344 -25.28 18.30 1.37
N GLN A 345 -24.11 18.88 1.63
CA GLN A 345 -22.88 18.52 0.93
C GLN A 345 -22.26 17.26 1.57
N GLN A 346 -21.77 16.33 0.73
CA GLN A 346 -21.33 15.00 1.18
C GLN A 346 -19.97 15.00 1.90
N ASP A 347 -19.25 16.13 1.94
CA ASP A 347 -17.92 16.17 2.58
C ASP A 347 -18.04 16.11 4.11
N GLU A 348 -17.45 15.08 4.71
CA GLU A 348 -17.50 14.83 6.15
C GLU A 348 -16.92 15.97 7.02
N SER A 349 -16.07 16.82 6.45
CA SER A 349 -15.48 17.96 7.16
C SER A 349 -16.51 19.05 7.47
N LEU A 350 -17.61 19.12 6.70
CA LEU A 350 -18.72 20.06 6.89
C LEU A 350 -19.71 19.60 7.95
N ASN A 351 -19.80 18.28 8.15
CA ASN A 351 -20.73 17.65 9.11
C ASN A 351 -20.15 17.52 10.53
N ARG A 352 -18.96 18.07 10.79
CA ARG A 352 -18.28 18.01 12.10
C ARG A 352 -17.97 19.40 12.62
N GLU A 353 -17.85 19.51 13.94
CA GLU A 353 -17.18 20.67 14.55
C GLU A 353 -15.67 20.54 14.30
N LEU A 354 -15.09 21.58 13.71
CA LEU A 354 -13.68 21.65 13.37
C LEU A 354 -12.92 22.34 14.51
N ASN A 355 -11.73 21.82 14.80
CA ASN A 355 -10.81 22.43 15.75
C ASN A 355 -10.12 23.62 15.07
N LEU A 356 -10.43 24.82 15.56
CA LEU A 356 -9.82 26.08 15.20
C LEU A 356 -8.76 26.44 16.23
N THR A 357 -7.66 27.02 15.78
CA THR A 357 -6.62 27.57 16.67
C THR A 357 -6.18 28.95 16.21
N TRP A 358 -5.41 29.65 17.04
CA TRP A 358 -4.77 30.90 16.66
C TRP A 358 -3.32 30.95 17.13
N GLN A 359 -2.47 31.51 16.27
CA GLN A 359 -1.03 31.67 16.51
C GLN A 359 -0.46 32.70 15.54
N ASP A 360 0.52 33.47 15.99
CA ASP A 360 1.16 34.50 15.16
C ASP A 360 2.37 33.94 14.40
N THR A 361 3.10 32.99 14.99
CA THR A 361 4.18 32.27 14.32
C THR A 361 3.63 31.13 13.48
N ARG A 362 4.21 30.89 12.29
CA ARG A 362 3.83 29.76 11.44
C ARG A 362 4.42 28.48 12.02
N PRO A 363 3.69 27.35 12.05
CA PRO A 363 4.32 26.07 12.39
C PRO A 363 5.36 25.71 11.32
N GLU A 364 6.59 25.40 11.72
CA GLU A 364 7.67 25.07 10.78
C GLU A 364 7.36 23.87 9.89
N HIS A 365 6.58 22.92 10.41
CA HIS A 365 6.18 21.68 9.73
C HIS A 365 4.99 21.86 8.77
N ASN A 366 4.40 23.07 8.68
CA ASN A 366 3.29 23.36 7.79
C ASN A 366 3.75 24.35 6.71
N PRO A 367 4.38 23.87 5.61
CA PRO A 367 4.84 24.74 4.54
C PRO A 367 3.65 25.46 3.89
N LEU A 368 3.88 26.73 3.55
CA LEU A 368 2.86 27.57 2.92
C LEU A 368 2.89 27.27 1.42
N VAL A 369 1.78 26.79 0.88
CA VAL A 369 1.64 26.45 -0.54
C VAL A 369 1.29 27.69 -1.34
N ALA A 370 0.43 28.55 -0.78
CA ALA A 370 0.01 29.78 -1.44
C ALA A 370 -0.52 30.82 -0.45
N GLY A 371 -0.42 32.11 -0.80
CA GLY A 371 -0.89 33.23 0.01
C GLY A 371 0.18 33.84 0.92
N HIS A 372 -0.25 34.48 2.01
CA HIS A 372 0.64 35.20 2.92
C HIS A 372 0.40 34.82 4.38
N TRP A 373 1.47 34.80 5.18
CA TRP A 373 1.43 34.55 6.63
C TRP A 373 2.08 35.72 7.38
N PRO A 374 1.59 36.11 8.57
CA PRO A 374 0.38 35.63 9.25
C PRO A 374 -0.91 36.20 8.64
N PRO A 375 -2.06 35.49 8.80
CA PRO A 375 -3.37 36.02 8.40
C PRO A 375 -3.69 37.31 9.16
N LYS A 376 -4.23 38.33 8.47
CA LYS A 376 -4.67 39.58 9.12
C LYS A 376 -5.99 39.41 9.86
N PRO A 377 -6.46 40.41 10.62
CA PRO A 377 -7.78 40.33 11.25
C PRO A 377 -8.93 40.10 10.28
N GLY A 378 -9.74 39.06 10.54
CA GLY A 378 -10.79 38.61 9.64
C GLY A 378 -10.32 37.68 8.52
N GLU A 379 -9.06 37.27 8.53
CA GLU A 379 -8.49 36.28 7.60
C GLU A 379 -8.16 34.96 8.30
N VAL A 380 -8.09 33.88 7.54
CA VAL A 380 -7.78 32.54 8.04
C VAL A 380 -6.83 31.80 7.11
N SER A 381 -5.94 31.01 7.71
CA SER A 381 -5.12 30.03 7.01
C SER A 381 -5.80 28.67 6.98
N MET A 382 -6.00 28.11 5.79
CA MET A 382 -6.73 26.86 5.57
C MET A 382 -5.79 25.74 5.09
N GLU A 383 -6.08 24.51 5.49
CA GLU A 383 -5.39 23.31 5.01
C GLU A 383 -5.69 23.04 3.52
N GLU A 384 -4.65 22.74 2.74
CA GLU A 384 -4.75 22.58 1.28
C GLU A 384 -5.66 21.42 0.85
N GLY A 385 -5.60 20.28 1.54
CA GLY A 385 -6.44 19.12 1.22
C GLY A 385 -7.92 19.42 1.45
N LEU A 386 -8.28 20.06 2.56
CA LEU A 386 -9.63 20.54 2.82
C LEU A 386 -10.07 21.58 1.77
N ALA A 387 -9.20 22.52 1.41
CA ALA A 387 -9.52 23.52 0.39
C ALA A 387 -9.82 22.86 -0.97
N LYS A 388 -9.04 21.84 -1.37
CA LYS A 388 -9.29 21.08 -2.59
C LYS A 388 -10.61 20.30 -2.56
N ARG A 389 -10.92 19.62 -1.46
CA ARG A 389 -12.17 18.85 -1.34
C ARG A 389 -13.42 19.73 -1.32
N LEU A 390 -13.35 20.87 -0.63
CA LEU A 390 -14.43 21.85 -0.56
C LEU A 390 -14.44 22.83 -1.74
N ASN A 391 -13.49 22.70 -2.68
CA ASN A 391 -13.29 23.58 -3.82
C ASN A 391 -13.19 25.08 -3.43
N VAL A 392 -12.55 25.34 -2.28
CA VAL A 392 -12.31 26.68 -1.73
C VAL A 392 -10.99 27.22 -2.27
N ARG A 393 -10.99 28.45 -2.75
CA ARG A 393 -9.83 29.15 -3.31
C ARG A 393 -9.35 30.25 -2.37
N LEU A 394 -8.12 30.71 -2.63
CA LEU A 394 -7.61 31.93 -2.00
C LEU A 394 -8.52 33.12 -2.32
N GLY A 395 -8.97 33.79 -1.27
CA GLY A 395 -9.88 34.92 -1.33
C GLY A 395 -11.34 34.59 -1.04
N ASP A 396 -11.71 33.31 -0.93
CA ASP A 396 -13.06 32.91 -0.58
C ASP A 396 -13.37 33.18 0.90
N SER A 397 -14.66 33.37 1.20
CA SER A 397 -15.16 33.61 2.56
C SER A 397 -15.76 32.34 3.15
N VAL A 398 -15.34 31.99 4.36
CA VAL A 398 -15.85 30.86 5.13
C VAL A 398 -16.55 31.36 6.39
N THR A 399 -17.76 30.86 6.67
CA THR A 399 -18.56 31.25 7.84
C THR A 399 -18.67 30.09 8.82
N PHE A 400 -18.18 30.32 10.02
CA PHE A 400 -18.22 29.36 11.13
C PHE A 400 -19.34 29.71 12.10
N MET A 401 -19.86 28.69 12.78
CA MET A 401 -20.83 28.81 13.87
C MET A 401 -20.23 28.14 15.10
N GLY A 402 -19.96 28.93 16.14
CA GLY A 402 -19.48 28.47 17.44
C GLY A 402 -20.54 28.76 18.50
N ASP A 403 -20.95 27.73 19.23
CA ASP A 403 -22.10 27.67 20.16
C ASP A 403 -23.40 28.32 19.63
N THR A 404 -23.48 29.67 19.63
CA THR A 404 -24.66 30.45 19.20
C THR A 404 -24.34 31.65 18.30
N GLN A 405 -23.07 31.93 17.96
CA GLN A 405 -22.69 33.06 17.12
C GLN A 405 -21.98 32.63 15.84
N ALA A 406 -22.36 33.28 14.73
CA ALA A 406 -21.73 33.07 13.44
C ALA A 406 -20.66 34.15 13.20
N PHE A 407 -19.48 33.73 12.74
CA PHE A 407 -18.40 34.64 12.33
C PHE A 407 -17.83 34.20 10.99
N SER A 408 -17.39 35.16 10.18
CA SER A 408 -16.85 34.91 8.84
C SER A 408 -15.41 35.33 8.72
N ALA A 409 -14.63 34.58 7.95
CA ALA A 409 -13.23 34.89 7.65
C ALA A 409 -12.88 34.62 6.20
N LYS A 410 -11.94 35.39 5.66
CA LYS A 410 -11.44 35.25 4.29
C LYS A 410 -10.22 34.33 4.26
N VAL A 411 -10.20 33.34 3.38
CA VAL A 411 -9.06 32.43 3.22
C VAL A 411 -7.93 33.16 2.50
N THR A 412 -6.82 33.46 3.18
CA THR A 412 -5.69 34.21 2.59
C THR A 412 -4.39 33.44 2.53
N SER A 413 -4.35 32.24 3.13
CA SER A 413 -3.23 31.33 3.02
C SER A 413 -3.71 29.88 2.95
N LEU A 414 -3.02 29.09 2.12
CA LEU A 414 -3.15 27.65 2.02
C LEU A 414 -1.86 26.99 2.48
N ARG A 415 -1.98 26.01 3.37
CA ARG A 415 -0.84 25.29 3.95
C ARG A 415 -0.98 23.79 3.77
N GLN A 416 0.14 23.14 3.50
CA GLN A 416 0.20 21.68 3.47
C GLN A 416 0.32 21.18 4.91
N VAL A 417 -0.44 20.16 5.25
CA VAL A 417 -0.52 19.61 6.60
C VAL A 417 -0.36 18.11 6.52
N ASP A 418 0.61 17.60 7.27
CA ASP A 418 0.84 16.16 7.38
C ASP A 418 0.05 15.60 8.57
N TRP A 419 -1.15 15.09 8.30
CA TRP A 419 -2.00 14.44 9.29
C TRP A 419 -1.45 13.11 9.82
N GLU A 420 -0.40 12.56 9.20
CA GLU A 420 0.30 11.36 9.68
C GLU A 420 1.34 11.70 10.76
N SER A 421 1.72 12.97 10.86
CA SER A 421 2.61 13.43 11.94
C SER A 421 1.88 13.42 13.28
N LEU A 422 2.56 12.98 14.34
CA LEU A 422 2.09 13.04 15.74
C LEU A 422 2.16 14.45 16.33
N ARG A 423 2.22 15.48 15.48
CA ARG A 423 2.29 16.89 15.86
C ARG A 423 0.89 17.51 15.84
N PRO A 424 0.63 18.56 16.65
CA PRO A 424 -0.65 19.27 16.66
C PRO A 424 -0.95 19.90 15.30
N ASN A 425 -1.91 19.31 14.59
CA ASN A 425 -2.41 19.81 13.33
C ASN A 425 -3.84 20.32 13.46
N PHE A 426 -4.11 21.43 12.76
CA PHE A 426 -5.40 22.11 12.73
C PHE A 426 -5.87 22.23 11.29
N PHE A 427 -7.17 22.43 11.06
CA PHE A 427 -7.70 22.73 9.72
C PHE A 427 -7.62 24.22 9.41
N PHE A 428 -7.86 25.05 10.42
CA PHE A 428 -7.87 26.51 10.30
C PHE A 428 -7.01 27.14 11.38
N ILE A 429 -6.21 28.12 10.99
CA ILE A 429 -5.38 28.91 11.91
C ILE A 429 -5.64 30.40 11.69
N PHE A 430 -5.95 31.11 12.77
CA PHE A 430 -6.13 32.56 12.81
C PHE A 430 -4.91 33.25 13.43
N SER A 431 -4.71 34.55 13.19
CA SER A 431 -3.78 35.35 14.00
C SER A 431 -4.45 35.76 15.32
N PHE A 432 -3.68 35.93 16.39
CA PHE A 432 -4.17 36.42 17.69
C PHE A 432 -4.90 37.76 17.55
N ARG A 433 -4.36 38.69 16.75
CA ARG A 433 -5.01 39.98 16.46
C ARG A 433 -6.28 39.84 15.63
N GLY A 434 -6.43 38.75 14.89
CA GLY A 434 -7.60 38.46 14.08
C GLY A 434 -8.70 37.70 14.78
N ALA A 435 -8.34 36.78 15.68
CA ALA A 435 -9.28 36.14 16.59
C ALA A 435 -9.98 37.18 17.50
N GLY A 436 -9.21 38.14 18.02
CA GLY A 436 -9.76 39.25 18.81
C GLY A 436 -10.64 40.25 18.01
N ARG A 437 -10.56 40.27 16.67
CA ARG A 437 -11.32 41.22 15.82
C ARG A 437 -12.41 40.60 14.95
N ALA A 438 -12.35 39.30 14.66
CA ALA A 438 -13.51 38.54 14.18
C ALA A 438 -14.62 38.53 15.25
N ALA A 439 -14.21 38.56 16.53
CA ALA A 439 -15.01 38.95 17.68
C ALA A 439 -15.42 40.44 17.66
N ALA A 440 -14.47 41.35 17.38
CA ALA A 440 -14.72 42.79 17.44
C ALA A 440 -15.58 43.38 16.30
N LYS A 441 -15.91 42.61 15.25
CA LYS A 441 -16.92 43.04 14.25
C LYS A 441 -18.38 42.82 14.70
N LEU A 442 -18.58 42.26 15.89
CA LEU A 442 -19.86 42.23 16.62
C LEU A 442 -19.96 43.33 17.69
N VAL A 443 -18.98 44.24 17.79
CA VAL A 443 -18.90 45.24 18.88
C VAL A 443 -19.60 46.56 18.53
N ASP A 444 -20.81 46.48 17.97
CA ASP A 444 -21.75 47.61 18.02
C ASP A 444 -23.05 47.29 18.77
N GLN A 445 -23.19 46.08 19.31
CA GLN A 445 -24.16 45.77 20.36
C GLN A 445 -23.55 44.79 21.37
N LEU A 446 -23.31 45.31 22.57
CA LEU A 446 -23.18 44.60 23.86
C LEU A 446 -21.92 43.74 24.11
N SER A 447 -21.15 44.24 25.09
CA SER A 447 -20.33 43.53 26.08
C SER A 447 -18.96 42.92 25.67
N LEU A 448 -17.89 43.61 26.08
CA LEU A 448 -16.50 43.13 26.13
C LEU A 448 -16.27 41.95 27.10
N GLY A 449 -17.29 41.51 27.86
CA GLY A 449 -17.15 40.47 28.89
C GLY A 449 -17.32 39.03 28.39
N GLU A 450 -17.92 38.82 27.23
CA GLU A 450 -18.38 37.50 26.79
C GLU A 450 -17.35 36.73 25.93
N TRP A 451 -16.45 37.44 25.24
CA TRP A 451 -15.33 36.81 24.54
C TRP A 451 -14.19 36.37 25.46
N GLN A 452 -14.03 37.03 26.61
CA GLN A 452 -13.17 36.55 27.68
C GLN A 452 -13.59 35.13 28.12
N ARG A 453 -14.90 34.80 28.05
CA ARG A 453 -15.39 33.44 28.34
C ARG A 453 -14.99 32.41 27.28
N TYR A 454 -14.98 32.75 25.99
CA TYR A 454 -14.54 31.81 24.94
C TYR A 454 -13.02 31.56 24.96
N VAL A 455 -12.24 32.60 25.23
CA VAL A 455 -10.79 32.45 25.47
C VAL A 455 -10.54 31.64 26.75
N ASN A 456 -11.32 31.85 27.81
CA ASN A 456 -11.22 31.07 29.05
C ASN A 456 -11.74 29.62 28.88
N ALA A 457 -12.72 29.38 28.01
CA ALA A 457 -13.28 28.06 27.68
C ALA A 457 -12.46 27.31 26.62
N ALA A 458 -11.55 27.98 25.90
CA ALA A 458 -10.63 27.34 24.99
C ALA A 458 -9.75 26.40 25.81
N GLN A 459 -9.88 25.10 25.56
CA GLN A 459 -9.15 24.12 26.35
C GLN A 459 -7.79 23.86 25.70
N PRO A 460 -6.67 24.31 26.28
CA PRO A 460 -5.39 24.13 25.65
C PRO A 460 -5.05 22.65 25.53
N ARG A 461 -4.36 22.29 24.45
CA ARG A 461 -3.70 21.00 24.32
C ARG A 461 -2.20 21.17 24.48
N VAL A 462 -1.60 20.25 25.23
CA VAL A 462 -0.15 20.21 25.42
C VAL A 462 0.37 18.82 25.12
N PHE A 463 1.51 18.84 24.45
CA PHE A 463 2.24 17.67 24.02
C PHE A 463 3.49 17.63 24.89
N LEU A 464 3.67 16.56 25.64
CA LEU A 464 4.86 16.38 26.48
C LEU A 464 5.85 15.47 25.75
N PRO A 465 7.14 15.84 25.70
CA PRO A 465 8.18 14.93 25.22
C PRO A 465 8.28 13.70 26.13
N SER A 466 8.93 12.64 25.64
CA SER A 466 9.30 11.48 26.46
C SER A 466 10.11 11.93 27.67
N ALA A 467 9.64 11.66 28.89
CA ALA A 467 10.50 11.72 30.07
C ALA A 467 11.57 10.62 29.92
N CYS A 468 12.85 11.00 30.02
CA CYS A 468 13.95 10.05 30.15
C CYS A 468 13.86 9.31 31.50
#